data_AF-A0A5C4V9M6-F1
#
_entry.id   AF-A0A5C4V9M6-F1
#
_cell.length_a   1.000
_cell.length_b   1.000
_cell.length_c   1.000
_cell.angle_alpha   90.00
_cell.angle_beta   90.00
_cell.angle_gamma   90.00
#
_symmetry.space_group_name_H-M   'P 1'
#
loop_
_entity.id
_entity.type
_entity.pdbx_description
1 polymer ?
#
loop_
_entity_poly.entity_id
_entity_poly.type
_entity_poly.pdbx_seq_one_letter_code
_entity_poly.pdbx_strand_id
1 'polypeptide(L)'
;MAIRPPTDRSTSARRTSPLGGTRARRARFLSLLVTALVAMVLTSLPSPAAAHGVAMSPGSRTYLCYRDMIENGTPANPACADAVAESGTNPLYNWFAVLDSNGGGRTEGYIPDGELCSGGSNGPYDFSSYNAARDDWPSTDLQAGSTIELQYSNWAAHPGDFDVYITKSGWSPTDSLGWGDLELLGSVTDPPQTGGAGSDGGHYYWDVNLPSDRTGQHILYVHWIRSDSQENFYSCSDVVLS
;
A
#
# COMPACT_ATOMS: atom_id res chain seq x y z
N MET A 1 -8.60 15.13 107.09
CA MET A 1 -8.62 13.73 106.60
C MET A 1 -9.44 13.71 105.32
N ALA A 2 -8.91 13.08 104.27
CA ALA A 2 -9.39 13.08 102.88
C ALA A 2 -10.88 12.65 102.74
N ILE A 3 -11.60 13.00 101.67
CA ILE A 3 -11.67 12.21 100.41
C ILE A 3 -12.45 13.03 99.35
N ARG A 4 -11.97 13.02 98.09
CA ARG A 4 -12.60 13.65 96.89
C ARG A 4 -13.80 12.84 96.36
N PRO A 5 -14.80 13.46 95.70
CA PRO A 5 -15.76 12.73 94.86
C PRO A 5 -15.33 12.72 93.37
N PRO A 6 -15.91 11.83 92.54
CA PRO A 6 -15.34 11.40 91.27
C PRO A 6 -15.82 12.22 90.06
N THR A 7 -14.94 12.35 89.06
CA THR A 7 -15.29 12.78 87.69
C THR A 7 -15.39 11.55 86.81
N ASP A 8 -16.61 11.19 86.40
CA ASP A 8 -16.84 10.08 85.48
C ASP A 8 -16.89 10.60 84.04
N ARG A 9 -16.03 10.05 83.19
CA ARG A 9 -15.75 10.54 81.83
C ARG A 9 -16.47 9.64 80.83
N SER A 10 -17.42 10.20 80.10
CA SER A 10 -18.14 9.52 79.02
C SER A 10 -17.19 9.01 77.92
N THR A 11 -17.18 7.71 77.66
CA THR A 11 -16.61 7.15 76.44
C THR A 11 -17.73 6.59 75.56
N SER A 12 -17.87 7.24 74.40
CA SER A 12 -18.78 6.89 73.31
C SER A 12 -18.45 5.52 72.72
N ALA A 13 -19.42 4.61 72.74
CA ALA A 13 -19.34 3.33 72.02
C ALA A 13 -19.55 3.58 70.52
N ARG A 14 -18.47 3.48 69.73
CA ARG A 14 -18.53 3.53 68.27
C ARG A 14 -19.11 2.21 67.75
N ARG A 15 -20.40 2.22 67.37
CA ARG A 15 -21.03 1.17 66.56
C ARG A 15 -20.33 1.08 65.20
N THR A 16 -19.69 -0.05 64.90
CA THR A 16 -19.27 -0.42 63.55
C THR A 16 -20.39 -1.26 62.92
N SER A 17 -21.08 -0.69 61.94
CA SER A 17 -22.04 -1.43 61.09
C SER A 17 -21.29 -2.25 60.04
N PRO A 18 -21.55 -3.56 59.86
CA PRO A 18 -20.87 -4.38 58.87
C PRO A 18 -21.74 -4.57 57.62
N LEU A 19 -21.86 -3.57 56.74
CA LEU A 19 -22.62 -3.74 55.49
C LEU A 19 -21.98 -2.96 54.34
N GLY A 20 -21.40 -3.67 53.37
CA GLY A 20 -20.93 -3.06 52.11
C GLY A 20 -20.10 -3.92 51.15
N GLY A 21 -19.63 -5.10 51.57
CA GLY A 21 -18.64 -5.87 50.78
C GLY A 21 -19.15 -6.53 49.49
N THR A 22 -20.42 -6.91 49.40
CA THR A 22 -20.92 -7.75 48.29
C THR A 22 -21.39 -6.95 47.08
N ARG A 23 -22.06 -5.80 47.27
CA ARG A 23 -22.46 -4.90 46.16
C ARG A 23 -21.26 -4.24 45.47
N ALA A 24 -20.29 -3.77 46.24
CA ALA A 24 -19.06 -3.17 45.70
C ALA A 24 -18.20 -4.17 44.93
N ARG A 25 -18.14 -5.43 45.37
CA ARG A 25 -17.45 -6.51 44.63
C ARG A 25 -18.16 -6.84 43.31
N ARG A 26 -19.50 -6.99 43.31
CA ARG A 26 -20.27 -7.26 42.08
C ARG A 26 -20.17 -6.14 41.04
N ALA A 27 -20.20 -4.88 41.47
CA ALA A 27 -20.01 -3.73 40.58
C ALA A 27 -18.61 -3.71 39.94
N ARG A 28 -17.55 -4.04 40.72
CA ARG A 28 -16.18 -4.14 40.21
C ARG A 28 -15.98 -5.29 39.22
N PHE A 29 -16.61 -6.45 39.46
CA PHE A 29 -16.58 -7.58 38.52
C PHE A 29 -17.32 -7.28 37.21
N LEU A 30 -18.48 -6.60 37.27
CA LEU A 30 -19.18 -6.17 36.05
C LEU A 30 -18.37 -5.15 35.24
N SER A 31 -17.75 -4.17 35.90
CA SER A 31 -16.90 -3.19 35.19
C SER A 31 -15.74 -3.86 34.48
N LEU A 32 -15.01 -4.78 35.13
CA LEU A 32 -13.89 -5.51 34.51
C LEU A 32 -14.31 -6.36 33.31
N LEU A 33 -15.50 -6.99 33.37
CA LEU A 33 -16.06 -7.74 32.24
C LEU A 33 -16.41 -6.84 31.06
N VAL A 34 -16.99 -5.66 31.31
CA VAL A 34 -17.32 -4.70 30.25
C VAL A 34 -16.04 -4.15 29.61
N THR A 35 -15.01 -3.79 30.39
CA THR A 35 -13.74 -3.32 29.80
C THR A 35 -13.04 -4.42 29.01
N ALA A 36 -13.08 -5.68 29.48
CA ALA A 36 -12.51 -6.81 28.76
C ALA A 36 -13.27 -7.11 27.45
N LEU A 37 -14.60 -7.02 27.46
CA LEU A 37 -15.43 -7.18 26.25
C LEU A 37 -15.19 -6.06 25.24
N VAL A 38 -15.11 -4.80 25.69
CA VAL A 38 -14.81 -3.66 24.81
C VAL A 38 -13.39 -3.76 24.23
N ALA A 39 -12.40 -4.15 25.04
CA ALA A 39 -11.04 -4.38 24.55
C ALA A 39 -10.97 -5.53 23.53
N MET A 40 -11.73 -6.62 23.76
CA MET A 40 -11.79 -7.76 22.84
C MET A 40 -12.48 -7.41 21.51
N VAL A 41 -13.51 -6.56 21.55
CA VAL A 41 -14.17 -6.04 20.34
C VAL A 41 -13.24 -5.12 19.56
N LEU A 42 -12.49 -4.23 20.22
CA LEU A 42 -11.53 -3.34 19.57
C LEU A 42 -10.38 -4.09 18.89
N THR A 43 -9.94 -5.24 19.43
CA THR A 43 -8.91 -6.09 18.80
C THR A 43 -9.45 -6.97 17.66
N SER A 44 -10.77 -7.03 17.48
CA SER A 44 -11.43 -7.85 16.45
C SER A 44 -11.88 -7.07 15.22
N LEU A 45 -11.62 -5.76 15.17
CA LEU A 45 -11.86 -4.99 13.95
C LEU A 45 -10.88 -5.48 12.89
N PRO A 46 -11.35 -5.99 11.73
CA PRO A 46 -10.47 -6.32 10.64
C PRO A 46 -9.73 -5.04 10.23
N SER A 47 -8.40 -5.05 10.33
CA SER A 47 -7.60 -4.07 9.59
C SER A 47 -7.90 -4.28 8.12
N PRO A 48 -8.12 -3.22 7.31
CA PRO A 48 -8.17 -3.38 5.87
C PRO A 48 -6.90 -4.13 5.46
N ALA A 49 -7.06 -5.33 4.90
CA ALA A 49 -5.96 -6.05 4.31
C ALA A 49 -5.62 -5.30 3.02
N ALA A 50 -4.73 -4.33 3.14
CA ALA A 50 -4.20 -3.61 2.00
C ALA A 50 -3.46 -4.64 1.14
N ALA A 51 -3.92 -4.78 -0.09
CA ALA A 51 -3.11 -5.38 -1.14
C ALA A 51 -1.89 -4.50 -1.36
N HIS A 52 -0.82 -5.09 -1.88
CA HIS A 52 0.44 -4.37 -2.08
C HIS A 52 1.22 -5.08 -3.17
N GLY A 53 1.51 -4.35 -4.23
CA GLY A 53 2.35 -4.81 -5.31
C GLY A 53 2.46 -3.77 -6.41
N VAL A 54 3.59 -3.82 -7.11
CA VAL A 54 3.84 -3.15 -8.39
C VAL A 54 4.75 -4.09 -9.20
N ALA A 55 4.97 -3.78 -10.47
CA ALA A 55 5.86 -4.58 -11.31
C ALA A 55 7.30 -4.58 -10.76
N MET A 56 7.91 -5.77 -10.74
CA MET A 56 9.30 -6.02 -10.37
C MET A 56 10.17 -6.33 -11.58
N SER A 57 9.59 -6.93 -12.63
CA SER A 57 10.25 -7.19 -13.91
C SER A 57 9.21 -7.13 -15.05
N PRO A 58 9.36 -6.26 -16.06
CA PRO A 58 10.20 -5.05 -16.04
C PRO A 58 9.78 -4.16 -14.86
N GLY A 59 10.77 -3.68 -14.11
CA GLY A 59 10.54 -3.01 -12.82
C GLY A 59 9.80 -1.68 -12.96
N SER A 60 8.88 -1.42 -12.04
CA SER A 60 8.17 -0.14 -11.97
C SER A 60 9.07 0.99 -11.48
N ARG A 61 8.68 2.25 -11.71
CA ARG A 61 9.39 3.45 -11.23
C ARG A 61 9.66 3.38 -9.72
N THR A 62 8.62 3.12 -8.91
CA THR A 62 8.76 3.06 -7.45
C THR A 62 9.67 1.92 -7.01
N TYR A 63 9.54 0.73 -7.62
CA TYR A 63 10.40 -0.41 -7.31
C TYR A 63 11.87 -0.15 -7.70
N LEU A 64 12.13 0.33 -8.92
CA LEU A 64 13.50 0.59 -9.39
C LEU A 64 14.17 1.74 -8.63
N CYS A 65 13.44 2.81 -8.29
CA CYS A 65 13.99 3.85 -7.42
C CYS A 65 14.26 3.35 -6.00
N TYR A 66 13.44 2.42 -5.49
CA TYR A 66 13.72 1.77 -4.20
C TYR A 66 14.99 0.93 -4.29
N ARG A 67 15.16 0.14 -5.35
CA ARG A 67 16.37 -0.65 -5.59
C ARG A 67 17.61 0.22 -5.70
N ASP A 68 17.53 1.32 -6.45
CA ASP A 68 18.60 2.31 -6.59
C ASP A 68 18.99 2.94 -5.24
N MET A 69 18.01 3.32 -4.41
CA MET A 69 18.26 3.81 -3.06
C MET A 69 18.94 2.75 -2.17
N ILE A 70 18.50 1.49 -2.22
CA ILE A 70 19.08 0.42 -1.40
C ILE A 70 20.54 0.14 -1.80
N GLU A 71 20.86 0.24 -3.09
CA GLU A 71 22.21 0.05 -3.60
C GLU A 71 23.14 1.22 -3.21
N ASN A 72 22.65 2.45 -3.28
CA ASN A 72 23.47 3.66 -3.17
C ASN A 72 23.32 4.43 -1.85
N GLY A 73 22.39 4.04 -0.98
CA GLY A 73 22.01 4.74 0.27
C GLY A 73 21.09 5.95 0.06
N THR A 74 21.12 6.55 -1.12
CA THR A 74 20.21 7.57 -1.65
C THR A 74 20.04 7.30 -3.15
N PRO A 75 18.91 7.65 -3.80
CA PRO A 75 18.81 7.46 -5.24
C PRO A 75 19.94 8.16 -6.00
N ALA A 76 20.61 7.42 -6.87
CA ALA A 76 21.64 7.91 -7.78
C ALA A 76 21.08 8.28 -9.15
N ASN A 77 19.98 7.64 -9.57
CA ASN A 77 19.26 8.03 -10.78
C ASN A 77 18.64 9.44 -10.62
N PRO A 78 18.80 10.37 -11.59
CA PRO A 78 18.31 11.74 -11.45
C PRO A 78 16.79 11.85 -11.28
N ALA A 79 16.00 11.08 -12.03
CA ALA A 79 14.54 11.09 -11.89
C ALA A 79 14.10 10.59 -10.50
N CYS A 80 14.73 9.53 -10.00
CA CYS A 80 14.48 9.02 -8.65
C CYS A 80 14.89 10.02 -7.56
N ALA A 81 16.03 10.70 -7.72
CA ALA A 81 16.50 11.71 -6.78
C ALA A 81 15.55 12.91 -6.73
N ASP A 82 15.08 13.37 -7.90
CA ASP A 82 14.11 14.47 -7.98
C ASP A 82 12.74 14.05 -7.40
N ALA A 83 12.30 12.82 -7.63
CA ALA A 83 11.07 12.28 -7.04
C ALA A 83 11.12 12.26 -5.51
N VAL A 84 12.26 11.90 -4.93
CA VAL A 84 12.49 11.95 -3.47
C VAL A 84 12.59 13.39 -2.97
N ALA A 85 13.19 14.30 -3.74
CA ALA A 85 13.26 15.71 -3.36
C ALA A 85 11.86 16.36 -3.26
N GLU A 86 10.92 15.91 -4.10
CA GLU A 86 9.54 16.42 -4.13
C GLU A 86 8.62 15.74 -3.10
N SER A 87 8.50 14.41 -3.14
CA SER A 87 7.53 13.66 -2.32
C SER A 87 8.13 12.97 -1.08
N GLY A 88 9.44 13.14 -0.86
CA GLY A 88 10.17 12.50 0.24
C GLY A 88 10.47 11.03 -0.01
N THR A 89 11.02 10.35 1.02
CA THR A 89 11.45 8.94 0.91
C THR A 89 10.35 7.92 1.22
N ASN A 90 9.19 8.35 1.75
CA ASN A 90 8.09 7.45 2.11
C ASN A 90 7.62 6.56 0.94
N PRO A 91 7.47 7.07 -0.30
CA PRO A 91 7.17 6.24 -1.46
C PRO A 91 8.14 5.08 -1.68
N LEU A 92 9.43 5.27 -1.40
CA LEU A 92 10.43 4.23 -1.59
C LEU A 92 10.30 3.12 -0.54
N TYR A 93 9.99 3.45 0.72
CA TYR A 93 9.74 2.43 1.75
C TYR A 93 8.39 1.72 1.58
N ASN A 94 7.49 2.29 0.77
CA ASN A 94 6.16 1.75 0.47
C ASN A 94 5.99 1.58 -1.04
N TRP A 95 7.06 1.17 -1.74
CA TRP A 95 7.13 1.12 -3.21
C TRP A 95 6.01 0.29 -3.86
N PHE A 96 5.46 -0.67 -3.10
CA PHE A 96 4.38 -1.57 -3.46
C PHE A 96 2.97 -0.99 -3.19
N ALA A 97 2.83 0.23 -2.68
CA ALA A 97 1.56 0.77 -2.15
C ALA A 97 0.92 1.86 -3.03
N VAL A 98 1.19 1.85 -4.34
CA VAL A 98 0.55 2.75 -5.31
C VAL A 98 -0.88 2.27 -5.56
N LEU A 99 -1.81 2.74 -4.73
CA LEU A 99 -3.16 2.17 -4.63
C LEU A 99 -4.27 3.21 -4.59
N ASP A 100 -5.47 2.79 -4.94
CA ASP A 100 -6.73 3.49 -4.63
C ASP A 100 -7.72 2.49 -4.03
N SER A 101 -8.06 2.66 -2.75
CA SER A 101 -9.00 1.78 -2.03
C SER A 101 -10.40 1.76 -2.62
N ASN A 102 -10.76 2.73 -3.45
CA ASN A 102 -12.06 2.83 -4.11
C ASN A 102 -11.96 2.66 -5.63
N GLY A 103 -10.81 2.31 -6.22
CA GLY A 103 -10.64 2.28 -7.68
C GLY A 103 -11.77 1.54 -8.42
N GLY A 104 -12.20 0.38 -7.92
CA GLY A 104 -13.29 -0.43 -8.46
C GLY A 104 -13.12 -0.80 -9.94
N GLY A 105 -11.88 -0.91 -10.43
CA GLY A 105 -11.57 -1.14 -11.84
C GLY A 105 -11.84 0.05 -12.78
N ARG A 106 -12.12 1.24 -12.24
CA ARG A 106 -12.38 2.44 -13.03
C ARG A 106 -11.07 3.02 -13.57
N THR A 107 -11.12 3.50 -14.81
CA THR A 107 -9.96 4.03 -15.53
C THR A 107 -10.23 5.46 -16.01
N GLU A 108 -10.54 5.64 -17.30
CA GLU A 108 -10.80 6.91 -17.95
C GLU A 108 -11.98 7.64 -17.28
N GLY A 109 -11.82 8.94 -17.05
CA GLY A 109 -12.81 9.77 -16.36
C GLY A 109 -12.85 9.60 -14.84
N TYR A 110 -12.06 8.66 -14.28
CA TYR A 110 -11.88 8.51 -12.84
C TYR A 110 -10.46 8.83 -12.39
N ILE A 111 -9.46 8.13 -12.93
CA ILE A 111 -8.04 8.51 -12.77
C ILE A 111 -7.73 9.57 -13.83
N PRO A 112 -7.38 10.81 -13.44
CA PRO A 112 -7.05 11.86 -14.40
C PRO A 112 -5.84 11.50 -15.27
N ASP A 113 -5.83 11.96 -16.52
CA ASP A 113 -4.62 11.93 -17.34
C ASP A 113 -3.49 12.68 -16.62
N GLY A 114 -2.27 12.14 -16.70
CA GLY A 114 -1.11 12.62 -15.97
C GLY A 114 -0.98 12.11 -14.54
N GLU A 115 -1.97 11.37 -14.02
CA GLU A 115 -1.94 10.82 -12.65
C GLU A 115 -1.92 9.28 -12.61
N LEU A 116 -1.63 8.63 -13.75
CA LEU A 116 -1.73 7.17 -13.86
C LEU A 116 -0.68 6.47 -12.97
N CYS A 117 0.55 6.99 -12.90
CA CYS A 117 1.65 6.36 -12.17
C CYS A 117 1.59 6.57 -10.64
N SER A 118 0.76 7.50 -10.18
CA SER A 118 0.42 7.70 -8.75
C SER A 118 -0.90 7.04 -8.34
N GLY A 119 -1.61 6.42 -9.28
CA GLY A 119 -2.95 5.88 -9.02
C GLY A 119 -3.99 6.95 -8.73
N GLY A 120 -3.90 8.11 -9.39
CA GLY A 120 -4.77 9.26 -9.13
C GLY A 120 -4.40 10.05 -7.87
N SER A 121 -3.28 9.72 -7.22
CA SER A 121 -2.89 10.27 -5.92
C SER A 121 -3.96 10.07 -4.82
N ASN A 122 -4.76 9.00 -4.95
CA ASN A 122 -5.86 8.66 -4.03
C ASN A 122 -5.42 7.75 -2.85
N GLY A 123 -4.17 7.28 -2.89
CA GLY A 123 -3.61 6.37 -1.90
C GLY A 123 -3.18 7.04 -0.58
N PRO A 124 -2.69 6.24 0.39
CA PRO A 124 -2.25 6.75 1.69
C PRO A 124 -0.88 7.44 1.67
N TYR A 125 -0.13 7.32 0.57
CA TYR A 125 1.20 7.92 0.39
C TYR A 125 1.21 8.82 -0.84
N ASP A 126 2.07 9.83 -0.81
CA ASP A 126 2.24 10.77 -1.91
C ASP A 126 3.17 10.20 -2.99
N PHE A 127 2.59 9.69 -4.08
CA PHE A 127 3.34 9.22 -5.25
C PHE A 127 3.31 10.23 -6.42
N SER A 128 2.89 11.49 -6.21
CA SER A 128 2.66 12.43 -7.31
C SER A 128 3.91 12.67 -8.16
N SER A 129 5.10 12.71 -7.54
CA SER A 129 6.36 12.92 -8.25
C SER A 129 6.74 11.80 -9.23
N TYR A 130 6.16 10.60 -9.07
CA TYR A 130 6.36 9.48 -9.98
C TYR A 130 5.58 9.63 -11.31
N ASN A 131 4.72 10.64 -11.42
CA ASN A 131 4.07 11.01 -12.68
C ASN A 131 4.94 11.88 -13.60
N ALA A 132 6.11 12.35 -13.14
CA ALA A 132 6.92 13.29 -13.91
C ALA A 132 7.24 12.74 -15.31
N ALA A 133 6.95 13.54 -16.33
CA ALA A 133 7.21 13.22 -17.73
C ALA A 133 8.68 13.49 -18.05
N ARG A 134 9.48 12.41 -18.05
CA ARG A 134 10.94 12.46 -18.18
C ARG A 134 11.44 11.25 -18.95
N ASP A 135 12.56 11.41 -19.64
CA ASP A 135 13.24 10.35 -20.39
C ASP A 135 14.40 9.69 -19.62
N ASP A 136 14.67 10.12 -18.39
CA ASP A 136 15.79 9.66 -17.54
C ASP A 136 15.36 8.79 -16.34
N TRP A 137 14.12 8.28 -16.33
CA TRP A 137 13.69 7.23 -15.40
C TRP A 137 14.50 5.94 -15.60
N PRO A 138 14.73 5.13 -14.55
CA PRO A 138 15.31 3.80 -14.72
C PRO A 138 14.45 2.96 -15.67
N SER A 139 15.07 2.38 -16.70
CA SER A 139 14.35 1.62 -17.73
C SER A 139 14.88 0.19 -17.89
N THR A 140 14.02 -0.69 -18.42
CA THR A 140 14.42 -2.05 -18.80
C THR A 140 14.52 -2.18 -20.32
N ASP A 141 15.65 -2.66 -20.84
CA ASP A 141 15.82 -2.96 -22.26
C ASP A 141 15.07 -4.25 -22.63
N LEU A 142 14.21 -4.17 -23.64
CA LEU A 142 13.38 -5.27 -24.13
C LEU A 142 13.46 -5.38 -25.66
N GLN A 143 13.13 -6.55 -26.18
CA GLN A 143 13.08 -6.80 -27.63
C GLN A 143 11.64 -6.65 -28.14
N ALA A 144 11.43 -5.80 -29.16
CA ALA A 144 10.12 -5.67 -29.79
C ALA A 144 9.67 -7.01 -30.40
N GLY A 145 8.38 -7.33 -30.27
CA GLY A 145 7.81 -8.60 -30.76
C GLY A 145 8.18 -9.84 -29.94
N SER A 146 8.95 -9.72 -28.86
CA SER A 146 9.27 -10.84 -27.97
C SER A 146 8.16 -11.12 -26.95
N THR A 147 8.21 -12.29 -26.32
CA THR A 147 7.43 -12.61 -25.13
C THR A 147 8.32 -12.40 -23.92
N ILE A 148 7.83 -11.68 -22.92
CA ILE A 148 8.52 -11.47 -21.65
C ILE A 148 7.76 -12.15 -20.52
N GLU A 149 8.47 -12.60 -19.49
CA GLU A 149 7.84 -12.95 -18.21
C GLU A 149 7.71 -11.67 -17.37
N LEU A 150 6.47 -11.25 -17.13
CA LEU A 150 6.16 -10.16 -16.23
C LEU A 150 6.11 -10.70 -14.80
N GLN A 151 6.86 -10.07 -13.89
CA GLN A 151 6.84 -10.36 -12.46
C GLN A 151 6.24 -9.19 -11.69
N TYR A 152 5.17 -9.43 -10.93
CA TYR A 152 4.46 -8.42 -10.16
C TYR A 152 4.49 -8.77 -8.68
N SER A 153 4.93 -7.85 -7.82
CA SER A 153 5.13 -8.15 -6.40
C SER A 153 3.85 -8.68 -5.72
N ASN A 154 4.00 -9.72 -4.90
CA ASN A 154 2.94 -10.24 -4.06
C ASN A 154 3.11 -9.85 -2.59
N TRP A 155 3.66 -8.66 -2.31
CA TRP A 155 3.94 -8.17 -0.95
C TRP A 155 2.76 -8.41 0.01
N ALA A 156 1.54 -8.15 -0.47
CA ALA A 156 0.33 -8.77 0.07
C ALA A 156 -0.48 -9.38 -1.08
N ALA A 157 -0.66 -10.70 -1.05
CA ALA A 157 -1.36 -11.44 -2.10
C ALA A 157 -2.89 -11.37 -1.97
N HIS A 158 -3.58 -11.15 -3.08
CA HIS A 158 -5.05 -11.06 -3.20
C HIS A 158 -5.50 -11.58 -4.58
N PRO A 159 -6.75 -12.04 -4.72
CA PRO A 159 -7.28 -12.47 -6.01
C PRO A 159 -7.64 -11.26 -6.88
N GLY A 160 -7.56 -11.41 -8.20
CA GLY A 160 -7.91 -10.33 -9.13
C GLY A 160 -7.37 -10.49 -10.54
N ASP A 161 -7.67 -9.47 -11.34
CA ASP A 161 -7.22 -9.33 -12.72
C ASP A 161 -6.04 -8.35 -12.80
N PHE A 162 -5.07 -8.65 -13.66
CA PHE A 162 -3.94 -7.77 -13.96
C PHE A 162 -4.02 -7.36 -15.43
N ASP A 163 -4.50 -6.15 -15.68
CA ASP A 163 -4.53 -5.58 -17.02
C ASP A 163 -3.18 -4.95 -17.34
N VAL A 164 -2.57 -5.38 -18.46
CA VAL A 164 -1.27 -4.89 -18.92
C VAL A 164 -1.45 -4.06 -20.18
N TYR A 165 -1.00 -2.81 -20.12
CA TYR A 165 -1.04 -1.85 -21.20
C TYR A 165 0.37 -1.44 -21.61
N ILE A 166 0.51 -0.91 -22.81
CA ILE A 166 1.72 -0.24 -23.28
C ILE A 166 1.38 1.09 -23.94
N THR A 167 2.29 2.07 -23.91
CA THR A 167 2.12 3.30 -24.69
C THR A 167 2.14 3.02 -26.20
N LYS A 168 1.29 3.75 -26.93
CA LYS A 168 1.14 3.65 -28.39
C LYS A 168 2.39 4.14 -29.12
N SER A 169 2.54 3.72 -30.38
CA SER A 169 3.62 4.23 -31.24
C SER A 169 3.48 5.74 -31.41
N GLY A 170 4.60 6.45 -31.28
CA GLY A 170 4.65 7.91 -31.40
C GLY A 170 4.41 8.67 -30.10
N TRP A 171 4.11 8.00 -28.98
CA TRP A 171 4.15 8.61 -27.65
C TRP A 171 5.58 9.02 -27.29
N SER A 172 5.74 10.14 -26.58
CA SER A 172 7.04 10.65 -26.10
C SER A 172 7.16 10.49 -24.58
N PRO A 173 8.33 10.06 -24.05
CA PRO A 173 8.57 9.99 -22.60
C PRO A 173 8.52 11.34 -21.88
N THR A 174 8.64 12.44 -22.61
CA THR A 174 8.53 13.80 -22.07
C THR A 174 7.09 14.34 -22.08
N ASP A 175 6.12 13.58 -22.61
CA ASP A 175 4.71 13.93 -22.55
C ASP A 175 4.06 13.31 -21.30
N SER A 176 3.09 14.01 -20.72
CA SER A 176 2.33 13.49 -19.59
C SER A 176 1.51 12.27 -20.03
N LEU A 177 1.62 11.15 -19.30
CA LEU A 177 0.93 9.90 -19.65
C LEU A 177 -0.57 10.00 -19.37
N GLY A 178 -1.40 9.82 -20.39
CA GLY A 178 -2.86 9.69 -20.27
C GLY A 178 -3.40 8.34 -20.74
N TRP A 179 -4.68 8.09 -20.47
CA TRP A 179 -5.37 6.88 -20.94
C TRP A 179 -5.42 6.78 -22.47
N GLY A 180 -5.51 7.93 -23.15
CA GLY A 180 -5.47 8.02 -24.60
C GLY A 180 -4.15 7.53 -25.21
N ASP A 181 -3.07 7.48 -24.43
CA ASP A 181 -1.74 7.02 -24.88
C ASP A 181 -1.57 5.50 -24.76
N LEU A 182 -2.46 4.81 -24.03
CA LEU A 182 -2.31 3.40 -23.71
C LEU A 182 -3.10 2.48 -24.65
N GLU A 183 -2.52 1.31 -24.90
CA GLU A 183 -3.11 0.19 -25.60
C GLU A 183 -3.04 -1.06 -24.72
N LEU A 184 -4.17 -1.75 -24.52
CA LEU A 184 -4.23 -2.98 -23.73
C LEU A 184 -3.54 -4.12 -24.51
N LEU A 185 -2.53 -4.74 -23.91
CA LEU A 185 -1.88 -5.94 -24.43
C LEU A 185 -2.61 -7.22 -24.02
N GLY A 186 -3.16 -7.24 -22.80
CA GLY A 186 -3.91 -8.38 -22.29
C GLY A 186 -4.26 -8.26 -20.82
N SER A 187 -5.05 -9.21 -20.34
CA SER A 187 -5.43 -9.33 -18.93
C SER A 187 -5.21 -10.78 -18.48
N VAL A 188 -4.74 -10.95 -17.24
CA VAL A 188 -4.61 -12.27 -16.61
C VAL A 188 -5.31 -12.29 -15.26
N THR A 189 -6.09 -13.33 -15.02
CA THR A 189 -6.80 -13.55 -13.75
C THR A 189 -6.01 -14.54 -12.89
N ASP A 190 -5.78 -14.17 -11.62
CA ASP A 190 -5.15 -15.02 -10.60
C ASP A 190 -3.90 -15.79 -11.10
N PRO A 191 -2.88 -15.10 -11.65
CA PRO A 191 -1.67 -15.75 -12.13
C PRO A 191 -0.95 -16.55 -11.02
N PRO A 192 -0.15 -17.56 -11.38
CA PRO A 192 0.63 -18.31 -10.41
C PRO A 192 1.63 -17.39 -9.67
N GLN A 193 2.02 -17.83 -8.48
CA GLN A 193 2.94 -17.10 -7.61
C GLN A 193 4.15 -17.96 -7.24
N THR A 194 5.28 -17.30 -7.01
CA THR A 194 6.47 -17.89 -6.41
C THR A 194 7.05 -16.94 -5.35
N GLY A 195 7.74 -17.51 -4.36
CA GLY A 195 8.12 -16.77 -3.15
C GLY A 195 6.92 -16.45 -2.25
N GLY A 196 7.16 -16.38 -0.93
CA GLY A 196 6.11 -16.08 0.03
C GLY A 196 5.70 -14.60 -0.02
N ALA A 197 4.42 -14.32 0.23
CA ALA A 197 3.94 -12.95 0.40
C ALA A 197 4.74 -12.22 1.50
N GLY A 198 5.05 -10.94 1.26
CA GLY A 198 5.86 -10.11 2.16
C GLY A 198 7.36 -10.42 2.13
N SER A 199 7.84 -11.22 1.17
CA SER A 199 9.27 -11.43 0.95
C SER A 199 9.82 -10.54 -0.15
N ASP A 200 11.12 -10.22 -0.07
CA ASP A 200 11.81 -9.32 -1.03
C ASP A 200 11.73 -9.78 -2.50
N GLY A 201 11.45 -11.06 -2.74
CA GLY A 201 11.39 -11.65 -4.08
C GLY A 201 10.06 -12.34 -4.40
N GLY A 202 9.04 -12.22 -3.53
CA GLY A 202 7.74 -12.83 -3.79
C GLY A 202 6.99 -12.10 -4.91
N HIS A 203 6.49 -12.85 -5.88
CA HIS A 203 5.78 -12.29 -7.04
C HIS A 203 4.80 -13.26 -7.70
N TYR A 204 3.80 -12.67 -8.35
CA TYR A 204 3.05 -13.28 -9.44
C TYR A 204 3.89 -13.29 -10.71
N TYR A 205 3.69 -14.26 -11.60
CA TYR A 205 4.36 -14.28 -12.90
C TYR A 205 3.45 -14.79 -14.02
N TRP A 206 3.61 -14.21 -15.21
CA TRP A 206 2.92 -14.64 -16.44
C TRP A 206 3.62 -14.08 -17.69
N ASP A 207 3.33 -14.67 -18.84
CA ASP A 207 3.87 -14.23 -20.12
C ASP A 207 3.07 -13.06 -20.70
N VAL A 208 3.77 -12.06 -21.24
CA VAL A 208 3.21 -10.93 -21.99
C VAL A 208 3.89 -10.84 -23.36
N ASN A 209 3.09 -10.80 -24.42
CA ASN A 209 3.59 -10.60 -25.78
C ASN A 209 3.73 -9.11 -26.07
N LEU A 210 4.94 -8.68 -26.41
CA LEU A 210 5.21 -7.29 -26.77
C LEU A 210 4.89 -7.04 -28.24
N PRO A 211 4.35 -5.85 -28.59
CA PRO A 211 4.13 -5.47 -29.98
C PRO A 211 5.46 -5.38 -30.75
N SER A 212 5.45 -5.81 -32.01
CA SER A 212 6.64 -5.76 -32.89
C SER A 212 6.80 -4.41 -33.61
N ASP A 213 5.81 -3.53 -33.53
CA ASP A 213 5.72 -2.24 -34.22
C ASP A 213 5.97 -1.05 -33.25
N ARG A 214 6.78 -1.26 -32.22
CA ARG A 214 7.20 -0.26 -31.24
C ARG A 214 8.72 -0.25 -31.14
N THR A 215 9.30 0.92 -30.93
CA THR A 215 10.76 1.10 -30.78
C THR A 215 11.05 2.33 -29.94
N GLY A 216 12.15 2.32 -29.21
CA GLY A 216 12.53 3.38 -28.29
C GLY A 216 11.79 3.27 -26.96
N GLN A 217 11.68 4.40 -26.26
CA GLN A 217 11.16 4.44 -24.90
C GLN A 217 9.63 4.35 -24.86
N HIS A 218 9.13 3.46 -24.01
CA HIS A 218 7.72 3.20 -23.78
C HIS A 218 7.46 3.01 -22.28
N ILE A 219 6.19 3.05 -21.87
CA ILE A 219 5.77 2.66 -20.53
C ILE A 219 4.90 1.41 -20.66
N LEU A 220 5.23 0.37 -19.90
CA LEU A 220 4.31 -0.70 -19.56
C LEU A 220 3.54 -0.28 -18.30
N TYR A 221 2.22 -0.28 -18.41
CA TYR A 221 1.32 0.09 -17.31
C TYR A 221 0.53 -1.14 -16.87
N VAL A 222 0.57 -1.46 -15.58
CA VAL A 222 -0.20 -2.57 -15.02
C VAL A 222 -1.23 -2.03 -14.03
N HIS A 223 -2.49 -2.41 -14.25
CA HIS A 223 -3.61 -2.12 -13.38
C HIS A 223 -4.10 -3.42 -12.75
N TRP A 224 -3.86 -3.58 -11.45
CA TRP A 224 -4.34 -4.73 -10.70
C TRP A 224 -5.71 -4.41 -10.09
N ILE A 225 -6.70 -5.23 -10.41
CA ILE A 225 -8.10 -5.11 -10.01
C ILE A 225 -8.46 -6.27 -9.12
N ARG A 226 -8.57 -6.00 -7.81
CA ARG A 226 -8.99 -7.02 -6.85
C ARG A 226 -10.42 -7.47 -7.12
N SER A 227 -10.66 -8.76 -6.99
CA SER A 227 -12.00 -9.34 -7.09
C SER A 227 -12.73 -9.42 -5.75
N ASP A 228 -12.03 -9.19 -4.64
CA ASP A 228 -12.54 -9.26 -3.26
C ASP A 228 -12.67 -7.89 -2.57
N SER A 229 -12.35 -6.80 -3.27
CA SER A 229 -12.34 -5.42 -2.76
C SER A 229 -12.58 -4.42 -3.90
N GLN A 230 -12.81 -3.14 -3.58
CA GLN A 230 -12.73 -2.04 -4.55
C GLN A 230 -11.31 -1.48 -4.71
N GLU A 231 -10.35 -1.99 -3.94
CA GLU A 231 -8.97 -1.52 -3.98
C GLU A 231 -8.25 -1.99 -5.25
N ASN A 232 -7.56 -1.05 -5.90
CA ASN A 232 -6.76 -1.25 -7.11
C ASN A 232 -5.30 -0.86 -6.88
N PHE A 233 -4.39 -1.38 -7.72
CA PHE A 233 -2.97 -1.00 -7.75
C PHE A 233 -2.55 -0.60 -9.14
N TYR A 234 -1.60 0.33 -9.20
CA TYR A 234 -1.17 0.96 -10.43
C TYR A 234 0.36 0.96 -10.51
N SER A 235 0.89 0.60 -11.67
CA SER A 235 2.33 0.41 -11.83
C SER A 235 2.77 0.89 -13.20
N CYS A 236 3.72 1.83 -13.25
CA CYS A 236 4.38 2.28 -14.47
C CYS A 236 5.82 1.75 -14.51
N SER A 237 6.18 1.03 -15.57
CA SER A 237 7.54 0.54 -15.84
C SER A 237 8.05 1.16 -17.13
N ASP A 238 9.10 1.97 -17.05
CA ASP A 238 9.77 2.51 -18.23
C ASP A 238 10.60 1.41 -18.91
N VAL A 239 10.47 1.28 -20.23
CA VAL A 239 11.16 0.26 -21.04
C VAL A 239 11.70 0.86 -22.32
N VAL A 240 12.75 0.25 -22.87
CA VAL A 240 13.29 0.62 -24.18
C VAL A 240 13.16 -0.59 -25.12
N LEU A 241 12.41 -0.42 -26.21
CA LEU A 241 12.19 -1.47 -27.20
C LEU A 241 13.16 -1.35 -28.37
N SER A 242 13.89 -2.44 -28.63
CA SER A 242 14.85 -2.59 -29.74
C SER A 242 14.47 -3.67 -30.73
#